data_AF-A0A6H9YC38-F1
#
_entry.id   AF-A0A6H9YC38-F1
#
_cell.length_a   1.000
_cell.length_b   1.000
_cell.length_c   1.000
_cell.angle_alpha   90.00
_cell.angle_beta   90.00
_cell.angle_gamma   90.00
#
_symmetry.space_group_name_H-M   'P 1'
#
loop_
_entity.id
_entity.type
_entity.pdbx_description
1 polymer ?
#
loop_
_entity_poly.entity_id
_entity_poly.type
_entity_poly.pdbx_seq_one_letter_code
_entity_poly.pdbx_strand_id
1 'polypeptide(L)' 'MAWRCRRGLLELDLWLGGFWAAQRATLRHDETAAFERLLSLTDMEIADRLQGRAPGGDPALEALVQRLRACRAQYFQDHP' A
#
# COMPACT_ATOMS: atom_id res chain seq x y z
N MET A 1 15.63 -4.01 7.87
CA MET A 1 14.35 -3.27 7.83
C MET A 1 13.26 -4.18 7.24
N ALA A 2 12.89 -5.26 7.95
CA ALA A 2 11.76 -6.14 7.59
C ALA A 2 10.42 -5.53 8.08
N TRP A 3 10.26 -4.23 7.79
CA TRP A 3 9.42 -3.24 8.44
C TRP A 3 7.94 -3.45 8.09
N ARG A 4 6.99 -3.60 9.03
CA ARG A 4 7.04 -3.61 10.49
C ARG A 4 5.93 -4.55 10.96
N CYS A 5 6.29 -5.82 10.94
CA CYS A 5 5.94 -6.83 11.92
C CYS A 5 4.44 -6.98 12.24
N ARG A 6 3.79 -7.87 11.47
CA ARG A 6 2.52 -8.51 11.82
C ARG A 6 1.35 -7.55 11.86
N ARG A 7 0.99 -7.03 10.67
CA ARG A 7 -0.41 -6.66 10.45
C ARG A 7 -1.27 -7.85 10.85
N GLY A 8 -2.36 -7.62 11.57
CA GLY A 8 -3.27 -8.71 11.96
C GLY A 8 -3.84 -9.49 10.75
N LEU A 9 -3.70 -8.91 9.56
CA LEU A 9 -4.15 -9.44 8.28
C LEU A 9 -2.95 -9.80 7.39
N LEU A 10 -2.74 -11.11 7.22
CA LEU A 10 -1.79 -11.67 6.26
C LEU A 10 -2.01 -11.12 4.84
N GLU A 11 -3.27 -10.88 4.49
CA GLU A 11 -3.69 -10.35 3.19
C GLU A 11 -3.11 -8.96 2.90
N LEU A 12 -3.06 -8.10 3.92
CA LEU A 12 -2.45 -6.77 3.82
C LEU A 12 -0.93 -6.85 3.66
N ASP A 13 -0.30 -7.81 4.35
CA ASP A 13 1.15 -8.01 4.29
C ASP A 13 1.58 -8.52 2.90
N LEU A 14 0.91 -9.56 2.38
CA LEU A 14 1.17 -10.11 1.05
C LEU A 14 0.98 -9.05 -0.04
N TRP A 15 -0.07 -8.25 0.08
CA TRP A 15 -0.37 -7.25 -0.93
C TRP A 15 0.57 -6.03 -0.87
N LEU A 16 0.90 -5.52 0.32
CA LEU A 16 1.91 -4.46 0.47
C LEU A 16 3.30 -4.95 0.04
N GLY A 17 3.65 -6.18 0.39
CA GLY A 17 4.89 -6.83 0.00
C GLY A 17 4.98 -7.06 -1.51
N GLY A 18 3.91 -7.57 -2.12
CA GLY A 18 3.81 -7.78 -3.57
C GLY A 18 3.86 -6.47 -4.35
N PHE A 19 3.14 -5.45 -3.88
CA PHE A 19 3.23 -4.10 -4.43
C PHE A 19 4.66 -3.58 -4.34
N TRP A 20 5.29 -3.63 -3.16
CA TRP A 20 6.67 -3.18 -2.97
C TRP A 20 7.64 -3.93 -3.89
N ALA A 21 7.49 -5.25 -4.04
CA ALA A 21 8.34 -6.05 -4.92
C ALA A 21 8.21 -5.64 -6.40
N ALA A 22 7.00 -5.32 -6.87
CA ALA A 22 6.75 -4.88 -8.24
C ALA A 22 7.13 -3.40 -8.48
N GLN A 23 6.90 -2.56 -7.48
CA GLN A 23 7.04 -1.11 -7.59
C GLN A 23 8.40 -0.58 -7.15
N ARG A 24 9.19 -1.32 -6.36
CA ARG A 24 10.55 -0.88 -5.97
C ARG A 24 11.44 -0.54 -7.16
N ALA A 25 11.19 -1.13 -8.33
CA ALA A 25 11.95 -0.87 -9.55
C ALA A 25 11.51 0.43 -10.26
N THR A 26 10.31 0.95 -9.95
CA THR A 26 9.69 2.10 -10.63
C THR A 26 9.28 3.24 -9.69
N LEU A 27 9.45 3.05 -8.37
CA LEU A 27 9.16 4.04 -7.33
C LEU A 27 10.20 5.17 -7.36
N ARG A 28 9.70 6.40 -7.36
CA ARG A 28 10.52 7.60 -7.14
C ARG A 28 10.65 7.87 -5.64
N HIS A 29 11.68 8.63 -5.26
CA HIS A 29 11.96 8.98 -3.85
C HIS A 29 10.75 9.58 -3.11
N ASP A 30 9.97 10.46 -3.77
CA ASP A 30 8.73 11.03 -3.21
C ASP A 30 7.67 9.97 -2.89
N GLU A 31 7.55 8.95 -3.73
CA GLU A 31 6.57 7.89 -3.55
C GLU A 31 7.01 6.91 -2.47
N THR A 32 8.32 6.67 -2.32
CA THR A 32 8.87 5.93 -1.19
C THR A 32 8.56 6.62 0.13
N ALA A 33 8.74 7.94 0.21
CA ALA A 33 8.40 8.71 1.40
C ALA A 33 6.89 8.65 1.72
N ALA A 34 6.03 8.72 0.70
CA ALA A 34 4.60 8.52 0.85
C ALA A 34 4.25 7.10 1.34
N PHE A 35 4.97 6.08 0.86
CA PHE A 35 4.78 4.69 1.29
C PHE A 35 5.20 4.48 2.74
N GLU A 36 6.32 5.08 3.18
CA GLU A 36 6.74 5.04 4.59
C GLU A 36 5.74 5.72 5.53
N ARG A 37 5.12 6.83 5.09
CA ARG A 37 4.01 7.48 5.80
C ARG A 37 2.79 6.56 5.88
N LEU A 38 2.43 5.89 4.79
CA LEU A 38 1.34 4.91 4.79
C LEU A 38 1.65 3.77 5.77
N LEU A 39 2.86 3.22 5.76
CA LEU A 39 3.29 2.14 6.66
C LEU A 39 3.32 2.56 8.14
N SER A 40 3.31 3.85 8.44
CA SER A 40 3.23 4.38 9.80
C SER A 40 1.81 4.40 10.36
N LEU A 41 0.78 4.20 9.52
CA LEU A 41 -0.62 4.13 9.91
C LEU A 41 -1.01 2.72 10.39
N THR A 42 -2.15 2.62 11.08
CA THR A 42 -2.71 1.34 11.55
C THR A 42 -3.32 0.53 10.40
N ASP A 43 -3.51 -0.77 10.61
CA ASP A 43 -4.12 -1.67 9.63
C ASP A 43 -5.50 -1.18 9.17
N MET A 44 -6.32 -0.71 10.11
CA MET A 44 -7.66 -0.18 9.81
C MET A 44 -7.60 1.11 8.99
N GLU A 45 -6.73 2.05 9.36
CA GLU A 45 -6.56 3.31 8.63
C GLU A 45 -6.12 3.08 7.19
N ILE A 46 -5.32 2.04 6.97
CA ILE A 46 -4.84 1.68 5.66
C ILE A 46 -5.95 1.00 4.90
N ALA A 47 -6.61 -0.01 5.46
CA ALA A 47 -7.77 -0.63 4.85
C ALA A 47 -8.84 0.41 4.43
N ASP A 48 -9.08 1.43 5.25
CA ASP A 48 -10.03 2.49 4.98
C ASP A 48 -9.58 3.41 3.83
N ARG A 49 -8.31 3.82 3.82
CA ARG A 49 -7.68 4.54 2.70
C ARG A 49 -7.75 3.77 1.39
N LEU A 50 -7.67 2.44 1.43
CA LEU A 50 -7.71 1.61 0.23
C LEU A 50 -9.13 1.36 -0.27
N GLN A 51 -10.09 1.46 0.63
CA GLN A 51 -11.52 1.46 0.30
C GLN A 51 -12.00 2.84 -0.15
N GLY A 52 -11.12 3.86 -0.12
CA GLY A 52 -11.46 5.23 -0.53
C GLY A 52 -12.30 5.99 0.48
N ARG A 53 -12.32 5.55 1.73
CA ARG A 53 -13.08 6.17 2.80
C ARG A 53 -12.32 7.26 3.56
N ALA A 54 -10.99 7.33 3.40
CA ALA A 54 -10.15 8.40 3.94
C ALA A 54 -9.32 9.14 2.85
N PRO A 55 -9.96 9.94 1.99
CA PRO A 55 -9.24 10.85 1.09
C PRO A 55 -8.78 12.08 1.89
N GLY A 56 -7.49 12.20 2.17
CA GLY A 56 -7.00 13.38 2.86
C GLY A 56 -5.55 13.30 3.30
N GLY A 57 -4.75 14.25 2.82
CA GLY A 57 -3.43 14.54 3.37
C GLY A 57 -2.44 15.04 2.33
N ASP A 58 -2.14 14.22 1.32
CA ASP A 58 -0.99 14.46 0.44
C ASP A 58 -1.25 13.92 -0.98
N PRO A 59 -1.05 14.71 -2.04
CA PRO A 59 -1.26 14.27 -3.41
C PRO A 59 -0.32 13.12 -3.81
N ALA A 60 0.88 13.03 -3.23
CA ALA A 60 1.78 11.90 -3.47
C ALA A 60 1.25 10.62 -2.80
N LEU A 61 0.64 10.74 -1.63
CA LEU A 61 0.00 9.61 -0.94
C LEU A 61 -1.24 9.13 -1.69
N GLU A 62 -2.08 10.04 -2.18
CA GLU A 62 -3.25 9.71 -3.01
C GLU A 62 -2.85 9.00 -4.30
N ALA A 63 -1.84 9.51 -5.02
CA ALA A 63 -1.32 8.88 -6.24
C ALA A 63 -0.79 7.46 -5.97
N LEU A 64 -0.06 7.29 -4.85
CA LEU A 64 0.43 6.00 -4.41
C LEU A 64 -0.72 5.04 -4.05
N VAL A 65 -1.71 5.50 -3.30
CA VAL A 65 -2.90 4.70 -2.92
C VAL A 65 -3.66 4.24 -4.16
N GLN A 66 -3.82 5.10 -5.17
CA GLN A 66 -4.44 4.69 -6.44
C GLN A 66 -3.64 3.61 -7.18
N ARG A 67 -2.31 3.74 -7.25
CA ARG A 67 -1.44 2.69 -7.82
C ARG A 67 -1.55 1.38 -7.03
N LEU A 68 -1.62 1.46 -5.71
CA LEU A 68 -1.80 0.30 -4.83
C LEU A 68 -3.13 -0.41 -5.14
N ARG A 69 -4.23 0.34 -5.26
CA ARG A 69 -5.56 -0.19 -5.61
C ARG A 69 -5.59 -0.84 -6.99
N ALA A 70 -4.93 -0.25 -7.99
CA ALA A 70 -4.81 -0.84 -9.33
C ALA A 70 -4.08 -2.19 -9.28
N CYS A 71 -3.00 -2.29 -8.51
CA CYS A 71 -2.26 -3.54 -8.32
C CYS A 71 -3.09 -4.60 -7.55
N ARG A 72 -3.96 -4.20 -6.62
CA ARG A 72 -4.88 -5.11 -5.90
C ARG A 72 -5.76 -5.90 -6.85
N ALA A 73 -6.32 -5.23 -7.86
CA ALA A 73 -7.18 -5.87 -8.84
C ALA A 73 -6.43 -6.99 -9.60
N GLN A 74 -5.14 -6.79 -9.86
CA GLN A 74 -4.28 -7.79 -10.50
C GLN A 74 -3.94 -8.97 -9.59
N TYR A 75 -3.62 -8.72 -8.31
CA TYR A 75 -3.27 -9.79 -7.37
C TYR A 75 -4.47 -10.70 -7.02
N PHE A 76 -5.67 -10.13 -6.88
CA PHE A 76 -6.88 -10.91 -6.58
C PHE A 76 -7.36 -11.75 -7.77
N GLN A 77 -6.91 -11.45 -8.99
CA GLN A 77 -7.29 -12.19 -10.20
C GLN A 77 -6.40 -13.41 -10.46
N ASP A 78 -5.24 -13.51 -9.80
CA ASP A 78 -4.21 -14.52 -10.07
C ASP A 78 -4.13 -15.62 -8.99
N HIS A 79 -4.96 -15.57 -7.94
CA HIS A 79 -5.01 -16.61 -6.91
C HIS A 79 -6.42 -17.24 -6.82
N PRO A 80 -6.62 -18.48 -7.30
CA PRO A 80 -7.85 -19.25 -7.07
C PRO A 80 -8.00 -19.71 -5.61
#